data_AF-A0A951PRJ8-F1
#
_entry.id   AF-A0A951PRJ8-F1
#
_cell.length_a   1.000
_cell.length_b   1.000
_cell.length_c   1.000
_cell.angle_alpha   90.00
_cell.angle_beta   90.00
_cell.angle_gamma   90.00
#
_symmetry.space_group_name_H-M   'P 1'
#
loop_
_entity.id
_entity.type
_entity.pdbx_description
1 polymer ?
#
loop_
_entity_poly.entity_id
_entity_poly.type
_entity_poly.pdbx_seq_one_letter_code
_entity_poly.pdbx_strand_id
1 'polypeptide(L)' 'MPGEKGGESGRPLKWGQRKARTTFSLTPWAIDELDKIAKKFNLSKSDLIEQLTRGRFQLIQKEGEAAEVIKKH' A
#
# COMPACT_ATOMS: atom_id res chain seq x y z
N MET A 1 9.44 -7.74 38.80
CA MET A 1 10.29 -7.27 37.67
C MET A 1 9.92 -8.08 36.43
N PRO A 2 10.00 -7.57 35.19
CA PRO A 2 10.35 -6.22 34.72
C PRO A 2 9.25 -5.56 33.85
N GLY A 3 9.30 -4.23 33.75
CA GLY A 3 8.48 -3.45 32.83
C GLY A 3 8.86 -3.70 31.37
N GLU A 4 7.87 -4.01 30.55
CA GLU A 4 8.05 -4.18 29.11
C GLU A 4 8.21 -2.79 28.47
N LYS A 5 9.36 -2.58 27.83
CA LYS A 5 9.72 -1.34 27.14
C LYS A 5 8.62 -1.02 26.11
N GLY A 6 7.80 -0.02 26.45
CA GLY A 6 6.84 0.57 25.53
C GLY A 6 7.57 1.14 24.31
N GLY A 7 7.01 0.91 23.12
CA GLY A 7 7.38 1.70 21.96
C GLY A 7 7.18 3.19 22.25
N GLU A 8 7.89 4.06 21.52
CA GLU A 8 8.05 5.52 21.71
C GLU A 8 6.78 6.38 21.97
N SER A 9 5.58 5.80 22.06
CA SER A 9 4.32 6.52 22.31
C SER A 9 3.34 5.83 23.26
N GLY A 10 3.75 4.78 24.00
CA GLY A 10 2.93 4.23 25.09
C GLY A 10 1.58 3.63 24.68
N ARG A 11 1.36 3.33 23.39
CA ARG A 11 0.16 2.63 22.91
C ARG A 11 0.51 1.23 22.40
N PRO A 12 -0.24 0.18 22.76
CA PRO A 12 0.00 -1.17 22.25
C PRO A 12 -0.34 -1.23 20.76
N LEU A 13 0.66 -1.53 19.93
CA LEU A 13 0.45 -1.98 18.54
C LEU A 13 -0.24 -3.35 18.62
N LYS A 14 -1.28 -3.58 17.81
CA LYS A 14 -1.87 -4.93 17.65
C LYS A 14 -0.73 -5.94 17.47
N TRP A 15 -0.69 -6.92 18.37
CA TRP A 15 0.40 -7.88 18.50
C TRP A 15 0.69 -8.56 17.15
N GLY A 16 1.87 -8.31 16.56
CA GLY A 16 2.45 -9.19 15.54
C GLY A 16 2.85 -8.59 14.18
N GLN A 17 2.27 -7.49 13.69
CA GLN A 17 2.71 -6.89 12.42
C GLN A 17 3.31 -5.51 12.62
N ARG A 18 4.64 -5.44 12.60
CA ARG A 18 5.36 -4.17 12.45
C ARG A 18 5.15 -3.69 11.02
N LYS A 19 4.36 -2.61 10.84
CA LYS A 19 4.26 -1.90 9.56
C LYS A 19 5.64 -1.29 9.27
N ALA A 20 6.38 -1.91 8.35
CA ALA A 20 7.65 -1.36 7.90
C ALA A 20 7.39 -0.09 7.10
N ARG A 21 8.26 0.91 7.26
CA ARG A 21 8.22 2.15 6.46
C ARG A 21 8.96 1.89 5.16
N THR A 22 8.26 1.98 4.04
CA THR A 22 8.83 1.93 2.69
C THR A 22 8.56 3.25 1.98
N THR A 23 9.58 3.83 1.36
CA THR A 23 9.48 5.07 0.59
C THR A 23 9.44 4.71 -0.90
N PHE A 24 8.50 5.30 -1.63
CA PHE A 24 8.38 5.16 -3.08
C PHE A 24 8.58 6.52 -3.74
N SER A 25 9.25 6.53 -4.88
CA SER A 25 9.32 7.69 -5.76
C SER A 25 8.35 7.50 -6.91
N LEU A 26 7.44 8.45 -7.09
CA LEU A 26 6.42 8.44 -8.13
C LEU A 26 6.47 9.74 -8.91
N THR A 27 6.00 9.72 -10.15
CA THR A 27 5.81 10.95 -10.92
C THR A 27 4.72 11.82 -10.28
N PRO A 28 4.77 13.16 -10.42
CA PRO A 28 3.77 14.05 -9.82
C PRO A 28 2.33 13.67 -10.22
N TRP A 29 2.11 13.39 -11.50
CA TRP A 29 0.81 12.94 -12.01
C TRP A 29 0.31 11.64 -11.33
N ALA A 30 1.20 10.68 -11.05
CA ALA A 30 0.81 9.44 -10.38
C ALA A 30 0.42 9.66 -8.91
N ILE A 31 1.04 10.63 -8.25
CA ILE A 31 0.68 11.03 -6.88
C ILE A 31 -0.73 11.66 -6.88
N ASP A 32 -1.01 12.55 -7.83
CA ASP A 32 -2.33 13.18 -7.96
C ASP A 32 -3.43 12.15 -8.21
N GLU A 33 -3.18 11.16 -9.07
CA GLU A 33 -4.15 10.10 -9.35
C GLU A 33 -4.36 9.19 -8.14
N LEU A 34 -3.28 8.85 -7.41
CA LEU A 34 -3.38 8.09 -6.16
C LEU A 34 -4.23 8.83 -5.12
N ASP A 35 -4.08 10.15 -5.01
CA ASP A 35 -4.88 10.97 -4.11
C ASP A 35 -6.35 11.01 -4.49
N LYS A 36 -6.69 11.06 -5.79
CA LYS A 36 -8.07 10.96 -6.25
C LYS A 36 -8.70 9.62 -5.91
N ILE A 37 -7.96 8.52 -6.12
CA ILE A 37 -8.45 7.17 -5.82
C ILE A 37 -8.64 7.02 -4.30
N ALA A 38 -7.68 7.46 -3.49
CA ALA A 38 -7.77 7.41 -2.03
C ALA A 38 -9.02 8.16 -1.52
N LYS A 39 -9.32 9.34 -2.08
CA LYS A 39 -10.54 10.11 -1.77
C LYS A 39 -11.82 9.36 -2.16
N LYS A 40 -11.86 8.72 -3.33
CA LYS A 40 -13.04 7.94 -3.79
C LYS A 40 -13.41 6.82 -2.83
N PHE A 41 -12.42 6.17 -2.21
CA PHE A 41 -12.65 5.08 -1.25
C PHE A 41 -12.66 5.55 0.21
N ASN A 42 -12.53 6.86 0.46
CA ASN A 42 -12.38 7.43 1.80
C ASN A 42 -11.25 6.77 2.62
N LEU A 43 -10.12 6.54 1.98
CA LEU A 43 -8.93 5.90 2.56
C LEU A 43 -7.74 6.86 2.59
N SER A 44 -6.78 6.59 3.48
CA SER A 44 -5.46 7.21 3.37
C SER A 44 -4.68 6.59 2.20
N LYS A 45 -3.70 7.33 1.65
CA LYS A 45 -2.77 6.77 0.63
C LYS A 45 -2.10 5.48 1.09
N SER A 46 -1.67 5.42 2.36
CA SER A 46 -1.02 4.21 2.88
C SER A 46 -1.99 3.05 3.03
N ASP A 47 -3.24 3.29 3.42
CA ASP A 47 -4.23 2.23 3.57
C ASP A 47 -4.70 1.72 2.20
N LEU A 48 -4.79 2.61 1.20
CA LEU A 48 -5.03 2.23 -0.18
C LEU A 48 -3.93 1.30 -0.69
N ILE A 49 -2.66 1.68 -0.54
CA ILE A 49 -1.51 0.86 -0.97
C ILE A 49 -1.45 -0.48 -0.21
N GLU A 50 -1.75 -0.48 1.09
CA GLU A 50 -1.83 -1.72 1.85
C GLU A 50 -2.96 -2.63 1.36
N GLN A 51 -4.13 -2.07 1.09
CA GLN A 51 -5.26 -2.87 0.58
C GLN A 51 -4.99 -3.40 -0.83
N LEU A 52 -4.32 -2.61 -1.68
CA LEU A 52 -3.81 -3.05 -2.98
C LEU A 52 -2.86 -4.22 -2.85
N THR A 53 -1.84 -4.11 -1.99
CA THR A 53 -0.86 -5.18 -1.77
C THR A 53 -1.44 -6.41 -1.08
N ARG A 54 -2.51 -6.25 -0.28
CA ARG A 54 -3.26 -7.36 0.34
C ARG A 54 -4.31 -7.99 -0.58
N GLY A 55 -4.38 -7.58 -1.86
CA GLY A 55 -5.31 -8.15 -2.84
C GLY A 55 -6.78 -7.83 -2.61
N ARG A 56 -7.09 -6.72 -1.89
CA ARG A 56 -8.47 -6.26 -1.67
C ARG A 56 -9.09 -5.60 -2.89
N PHE A 57 -8.27 -5.30 -3.91
CA PHE A 57 -8.72 -4.80 -5.19
C PHE A 57 -8.46 -5.85 -6.26
N GLN A 58 -9.46 -6.07 -7.12
CA GLN A 58 -9.27 -6.85 -8.34
C GLN A 58 -8.70 -5.92 -9.40
N LEU A 59 -7.50 -6.25 -9.88
CA LEU A 59 -6.96 -5.60 -11.06
C LEU A 59 -7.74 -6.12 -12.26
N ILE A 60 -8.69 -5.32 -12.75
CA ILE A 60 -9.39 -5.62 -13.98
C ILE A 60 -8.41 -5.32 -15.11
N GLN A 61 -7.96 -6.36 -15.80
CA GLN A 61 -7.23 -6.16 -17.05
C GLN A 61 -8.18 -5.47 -18.01
N LYS A 62 -7.80 -4.27 -18.46
CA LYS A 62 -8.53 -3.62 -19.53
C LYS A 62 -8.36 -4.50 -20.77
N GLU A 63 -9.45 -5.11 -21.25
CA GLU A 63 -9.43 -5.89 -22.48
C GLU A 63 -8.84 -5.02 -23.60
N GLY A 64 -7.66 -5.41 -24.09
CA GLY A 64 -6.96 -4.71 -25.17
C GLY A 64 -5.46 -4.42 -24.96
N GLU A 65 -4.91 -4.52 -23.75
CA GLU A 65 -3.46 -4.39 -23.51
C GLU A 65 -2.87 -5.69 -22.97
N ALA A 66 -2.89 -6.73 -23.81
CA ALA A 66 -1.93 -7.81 -23.64
C ALA A 66 -0.54 -7.24 -23.95
N ALA A 67 0.15 -6.73 -22.92
CA ALA A 67 1.59 -6.54 -23.00
C ALA A 67 2.19 -7.89 -23.34
N GLU A 68 2.68 -8.00 -24.56
CA GLU A 68 3.41 -9.14 -25.08
C GLU A 68 4.59 -9.41 -24.15
N VAL A 69 4.42 -10.33 -23.20
CA VAL A 69 5.53 -10.83 -22.38
C VAL A 69 6.33 -11.74 -23.31
N ILE A 70 7.23 -11.14 -24.08
CA ILE A 70 8.25 -11.84 -24.84
C ILE A 70 9.11 -12.60 -23.83
N LYS A 71 8.81 -13.88 -23.60
CA LYS A 71 9.76 -14.81 -23.01
C LYS A 71 10.90 -15.00 -24.01
N LYS A 72 12.04 -14.37 -23.76
CA LYS A 72 13.28 -14.64 -24.48
C LYS A 72 13.99 -15.83 -23.81
N HIS A 73 14.10 -16.91 -24.60
CA HIS A 73 14.95 -18.10 -24.49
C HIS A 73 14.83 -18.98 -23.24
#